data_AF-A0A2E0CFU0-F1
#
_entry.id   AF-A0A2E0CFU0-F1
#
_cell.length_a   1.000
_cell.length_b   1.000
_cell.length_c   1.000
_cell.angle_alpha   90.00
_cell.angle_beta   90.00
_cell.angle_gamma   90.00
#
_symmetry.space_group_name_H-M   'P 1'
#
loop_
_entity.id
_entity.type
_entity.pdbx_description
1 polymer ?
#
loop_
_entity_poly.entity_id
_entity_poly.type
_entity_poly.pdbx_seq_one_letter_code
_entity_poly.pdbx_strand_id
1 'polypeptide(L)'
;METEETFFLALKSHRESKNIQIDEISDYTKINPKYLHAIEDGNFSIIPNIYMRLFIRSYTKYIDADYEQALVDYELYTTGKVQPKFFDDTEQADNQTHNNGPNLKEGFNISDDFQVNYRQIITIILTIIAIYSGFKLIEFISNDDSGNQTQDSSISLVEAP
;
A
#
# COMPACT_ATOMS: atom_id res chain seq x y z
N MET A 1 -0.07 -13.71 -28.84
CA MET A 1 -0.90 -14.39 -27.83
C MET A 1 -0.95 -13.45 -26.66
N GLU A 2 -2.07 -12.76 -26.45
CA GLU A 2 -2.33 -12.08 -25.19
C GLU A 2 -2.45 -13.19 -24.15
N THR A 3 -1.52 -13.23 -23.21
CA THR A 3 -1.68 -14.07 -22.01
C THR A 3 -2.87 -13.49 -21.27
N GLU A 4 -3.97 -14.23 -21.16
CA GLU A 4 -5.03 -13.89 -20.21
C GLU A 4 -4.34 -13.68 -18.85
N GLU A 5 -4.43 -12.45 -18.33
CA GLU A 5 -3.83 -12.11 -17.04
C GLU A 5 -4.64 -12.83 -15.95
N THR A 6 -4.10 -13.94 -15.46
CA THR A 6 -4.72 -14.68 -14.38
C THR A 6 -4.48 -13.97 -13.06
N PHE A 7 -5.40 -14.12 -12.10
CA PHE A 7 -5.30 -13.45 -10.80
C PHE A 7 -3.98 -13.76 -10.07
N PHE A 8 -3.45 -14.99 -10.21
CA PHE A 8 -2.18 -15.36 -9.60
C PHE A 8 -0.96 -14.64 -10.20
N LEU A 9 -0.99 -14.34 -11.51
CA LEU A 9 0.04 -13.53 -12.16
C LEU A 9 -0.06 -12.06 -11.73
N ALA A 10 -1.28 -11.54 -11.55
CA ALA A 10 -1.50 -10.20 -11.00
C ALA A 10 -0.95 -10.09 -9.57
N LEU A 11 -1.18 -11.09 -8.72
CA LEU A 11 -0.62 -11.12 -7.35
C LEU A 11 0.91 -11.17 -7.35
N LYS A 12 1.51 -11.96 -8.24
CA LYS A 12 2.98 -11.99 -8.42
C LYS A 12 3.51 -10.63 -8.85
N SER A 13 2.89 -10.03 -9.85
CA SER A 13 3.28 -8.71 -10.36
C SER A 13 3.17 -7.64 -9.29
N HIS A 14 2.12 -7.69 -8.46
CA HIS A 14 1.95 -6.80 -7.30
C HIS A 14 3.07 -6.98 -6.28
N ARG A 15 3.40 -8.22 -5.89
CA ARG A 15 4.52 -8.50 -4.98
C ARG A 15 5.84 -7.95 -5.53
N GLU A 16 6.14 -8.21 -6.79
CA GLU A 16 7.38 -7.77 -7.44
C GLU A 16 7.44 -6.25 -7.55
N SER A 17 6.33 -5.57 -7.80
CA SER A 17 6.26 -4.10 -7.81
C SER A 17 6.61 -3.48 -6.46
N LYS A 18 6.35 -4.20 -5.37
CA LYS A 18 6.70 -3.82 -3.99
C LYS A 18 8.11 -4.26 -3.58
N ASN A 19 8.88 -4.91 -4.47
CA ASN A 19 10.20 -5.49 -4.20
C ASN A 19 10.20 -6.50 -3.02
N ILE A 20 9.07 -7.17 -2.77
CA ILE A 20 8.94 -8.16 -1.70
C ILE A 20 9.47 -9.51 -2.18
N GLN A 21 10.34 -10.14 -1.41
CA GLN A 21 10.87 -11.48 -1.72
C GLN A 21 9.99 -12.58 -1.11
N ILE A 22 9.95 -13.74 -1.77
CA ILE A 22 9.22 -14.93 -1.28
C ILE A 22 9.72 -15.37 0.11
N ASP A 23 11.04 -15.27 0.34
CA ASP A 23 11.64 -15.63 1.62
C ASP A 23 11.13 -14.71 2.76
N GLU A 24 10.90 -13.42 2.48
CA GLU A 24 10.36 -12.46 3.46
C GLU A 24 8.94 -12.84 3.90
N ILE A 25 8.11 -13.19 2.93
CA ILE A 25 6.74 -13.68 3.18
C ILE A 25 6.78 -14.99 3.96
N SER A 26 7.64 -15.93 3.57
CA SER A 26 7.81 -17.21 4.24
C SER A 26 8.22 -17.01 5.70
N ASP A 27 9.18 -16.13 5.95
CA ASP A 27 9.66 -15.83 7.30
C ASP A 27 8.58 -15.22 8.18
N TYR A 28 7.71 -14.36 7.64
CA TYR A 28 6.61 -13.78 8.40
C TYR A 28 5.43 -14.75 8.60
N THR A 29 4.95 -15.36 7.51
CA THR A 29 3.72 -16.17 7.51
C THR A 29 3.94 -17.61 7.96
N LYS A 30 5.20 -18.08 7.99
CA LYS A 30 5.59 -19.48 8.21
C LYS A 30 5.06 -20.45 7.16
N ILE A 31 4.62 -19.93 6.01
CA ILE A 31 4.25 -20.73 4.85
C ILE A 31 5.54 -21.12 4.12
N ASN A 32 5.69 -22.40 3.81
CA ASN A 32 6.86 -22.86 3.05
C ASN A 32 6.94 -22.14 1.68
N PRO A 33 8.13 -21.65 1.26
CA PRO A 33 8.33 -20.97 -0.03
C PRO A 33 7.74 -21.73 -1.23
N LYS A 34 7.79 -23.07 -1.20
CA LYS A 34 7.20 -23.92 -2.24
C LYS A 34 5.72 -23.62 -2.47
N TYR A 35 4.95 -23.35 -1.42
CA TYR A 35 3.52 -23.06 -1.54
C TYR A 35 3.25 -21.62 -1.97
N LEU A 36 4.12 -20.68 -1.62
CA LEU A 36 4.04 -19.30 -2.10
C LEU A 36 4.28 -19.23 -3.61
N HIS A 37 5.32 -19.92 -4.10
CA HIS A 37 5.53 -20.10 -5.54
C HIS A 37 4.34 -20.80 -6.20
N ALA A 38 3.77 -21.82 -5.57
CA ALA A 38 2.60 -22.51 -6.11
C ALA A 38 1.38 -21.59 -6.27
N ILE A 39 1.19 -20.61 -5.38
CA ILE A 39 0.16 -19.58 -5.53
C ILE A 39 0.45 -18.73 -6.77
N GLU A 40 1.68 -18.24 -6.94
CA GLU A 40 2.08 -17.38 -8.06
C GLU A 40 2.12 -18.09 -9.42
N ASP A 41 2.32 -19.40 -9.42
CA ASP A 41 2.36 -20.23 -10.62
C ASP A 41 0.98 -20.81 -10.98
N GLY A 42 -0.04 -20.57 -10.15
CA GLY A 42 -1.37 -21.17 -10.29
C GLY A 42 -1.40 -22.69 -10.07
N ASN A 43 -0.32 -23.27 -9.53
CA ASN A 43 -0.19 -24.70 -9.27
C ASN A 43 -0.79 -25.08 -7.90
N PHE A 44 -2.10 -24.88 -7.77
CA PHE A 44 -2.83 -25.14 -6.53
C PHE A 44 -2.88 -26.63 -6.15
N SER A 45 -2.58 -27.54 -7.08
CA SER A 45 -2.64 -29.00 -6.86
C SER A 45 -1.67 -29.51 -5.79
N ILE A 46 -0.57 -28.79 -5.54
CA ILE A 46 0.46 -29.20 -4.57
C ILE A 46 0.22 -28.66 -3.17
N ILE A 47 -0.70 -27.71 -3.00
CA ILE A 47 -1.03 -27.12 -1.71
C ILE A 47 -2.10 -28.02 -1.06
N PRO A 48 -1.92 -28.47 0.20
CA PRO A 48 -2.94 -29.24 0.86
C PRO A 48 -4.25 -28.45 0.97
N ASN A 49 -5.36 -29.04 0.51
CA ASN A 49 -6.65 -28.36 0.32
C ASN A 49 -7.12 -27.59 1.56
N ILE A 50 -6.96 -28.17 2.76
CA ILE A 50 -7.34 -27.57 4.05
C ILE A 50 -6.65 -26.21 4.30
N TYR A 51 -5.42 -26.03 3.80
CA TYR A 51 -4.63 -24.82 4.04
C TYR A 51 -4.72 -23.79 2.92
N MET A 52 -5.34 -24.13 1.78
CA MET A 52 -5.33 -23.27 0.60
C MET A 52 -5.84 -21.85 0.88
N ARG A 53 -7.05 -21.75 1.45
CA ARG A 53 -7.68 -20.46 1.73
C ARG A 53 -6.88 -19.65 2.76
N LEU A 54 -6.30 -20.33 3.75
CA LEU A 54 -5.44 -19.71 4.74
C LEU A 54 -4.16 -19.15 4.09
N PHE A 55 -3.53 -19.90 3.20
CA PHE A 55 -2.30 -19.47 2.54
C PHE A 55 -2.54 -18.31 1.57
N ILE A 56 -3.60 -18.37 0.75
CA ILE A 56 -3.98 -17.26 -0.13
C ILE A 56 -4.25 -16.00 0.68
N ARG A 57 -5.03 -16.11 1.77
CA ARG A 57 -5.30 -14.99 2.69
C ARG A 57 -4.02 -14.42 3.30
N SER A 58 -3.16 -15.25 3.87
CA SER A 58 -1.93 -14.77 4.51
C SER A 58 -0.97 -14.13 3.52
N TYR A 59 -0.84 -14.70 2.32
CA TYR A 59 -0.02 -14.16 1.24
C TYR A 59 -0.52 -12.79 0.77
N THR A 60 -1.79 -12.69 0.41
CA THR A 60 -2.42 -11.45 -0.07
C THR A 60 -2.41 -10.35 0.98
N LYS A 61 -2.69 -10.68 2.24
CA LYS A 61 -2.55 -9.71 3.36
C LYS A 61 -1.12 -9.20 3.51
N TYR A 62 -0.12 -10.06 3.36
CA TYR A 62 1.28 -9.65 3.50
C TYR A 62 1.72 -8.68 2.40
N ILE A 63 1.35 -8.97 1.15
CA ILE A 63 1.67 -8.08 0.01
C ILE A 63 0.71 -6.89 -0.09
N ASP A 64 -0.20 -6.74 0.87
CA ASP A 64 -1.22 -5.68 0.91
C ASP A 64 -2.01 -5.63 -0.42
N ALA A 65 -2.67 -6.76 -0.69
CA ALA A 65 -3.62 -7.00 -1.76
C ALA A 65 -4.97 -7.46 -1.16
N ASP A 66 -6.06 -7.28 -1.92
CA ASP A 66 -7.40 -7.69 -1.50
C ASP A 66 -7.50 -9.22 -1.42
N TYR A 67 -7.51 -9.74 -0.19
CA TYR A 67 -7.61 -11.17 0.06
C TYR A 67 -9.00 -11.73 -0.21
N GLU A 68 -10.06 -10.91 -0.11
CA GLU A 68 -11.42 -11.35 -0.37
C GLU A 68 -11.60 -11.58 -1.86
N GLN A 69 -11.16 -10.62 -2.68
CA GLN A 69 -11.17 -10.75 -4.13
C GLN A 69 -10.30 -11.93 -4.59
N ALA A 70 -9.09 -12.08 -4.05
CA ALA A 70 -8.21 -13.20 -4.41
C ALA A 70 -8.82 -14.58 -4.09
N LEU A 71 -9.59 -14.70 -2.99
CA LEU A 71 -10.29 -15.95 -2.66
C LEU A 71 -11.46 -16.21 -3.62
N VAL A 72 -12.20 -15.18 -4.01
CA VAL A 72 -13.26 -15.28 -5.02
C VAL A 72 -12.68 -15.72 -6.37
N ASP A 73 -11.59 -15.10 -6.81
CA ASP A 73 -10.91 -15.44 -8.06
C ASP A 73 -10.38 -16.87 -8.04
N TYR A 74 -9.80 -17.31 -6.92
CA TYR A 74 -9.38 -18.69 -6.73
C TYR A 74 -10.56 -19.69 -6.85
N GLU A 75 -11.68 -19.40 -6.20
CA GLU A 75 -12.87 -20.26 -6.23
C GLU A 75 -13.47 -20.33 -7.64
N LEU A 76 -13.54 -19.19 -8.34
CA LEU A 76 -13.98 -19.11 -9.72
C LEU A 76 -13.03 -19.87 -10.66
N TYR A 77 -11.71 -19.71 -10.48
CA TYR A 77 -10.70 -20.39 -11.28
C TYR A 77 -10.70 -21.92 -11.10
N THR A 78 -10.91 -22.40 -9.88
CA THR A 78 -10.82 -23.84 -9.57
C THR A 78 -12.13 -24.60 -9.67
N THR A 79 -13.27 -23.96 -9.41
CA THR A 79 -14.57 -24.64 -9.34
C THR A 79 -15.61 -24.06 -10.30
N GLY A 80 -15.37 -22.87 -10.85
CA GLY A 80 -16.37 -22.14 -11.65
C GLY A 80 -17.55 -21.61 -10.82
N LYS A 81 -17.48 -21.65 -9.49
CA LYS A 81 -18.53 -21.20 -8.56
C LYS A 81 -17.90 -20.44 -7.39
N VAL A 82 -18.59 -19.43 -6.89
CA VAL A 82 -18.21 -18.74 -5.65
C VAL A 82 -18.89 -19.47 -4.49
N GLN A 83 -18.14 -19.94 -3.51
CA GLN A 83 -18.69 -20.52 -2.30
C GLN A 83 -19.02 -19.41 -1.28
N PRO A 84 -20.15 -19.50 -0.57
CA PRO A 84 -20.46 -18.55 0.49
C PRO A 84 -19.35 -18.57 1.55
N LYS A 85 -19.02 -17.39 2.10
CA LYS A 85 -17.99 -17.20 3.13
C LYS A 85 -18.26 -18.14 4.33
N PHE A 86 -17.63 -19.30 4.35
CA PHE A 86 -17.40 -20.04 5.58
C PHE A 86 -16.17 -19.42 6.23
N PHE A 87 -16.38 -18.57 7.24
CA PHE A 87 -15.36 -18.22 8.21
C PHE A 87 -15.91 -18.41 9.61
N ASP A 88 -15.17 -19.28 10.31
CA ASP A 88 -15.19 -19.55 11.73
C ASP A 88 -14.84 -18.28 12.50
N ASP A 89 -15.52 -18.08 13.62
CA ASP A 89 -15.46 -16.91 14.50
C ASP A 89 -14.05 -16.73 15.10
N THR A 90 -13.18 -16.00 14.42
CA THR A 90 -11.96 -15.42 15.04
C THR A 90 -11.78 -13.97 14.59
N GLU A 91 -12.85 -13.20 14.69
CA GLU A 91 -12.77 -11.75 14.86
C GLU A 91 -13.17 -11.42 16.30
N GLN A 92 -12.17 -11.25 17.17
CA GLN A 92 -12.37 -10.45 18.38
C GLN A 92 -11.48 -9.20 18.31
N ALA A 93 -12.17 -8.07 18.42
CA ALA A 93 -11.77 -6.72 18.81
C ALA A 93 -11.44 -5.71 17.70
N ASP A 94 -12.49 -5.15 17.08
CA ASP A 94 -12.86 -3.74 17.32
C ASP A 94 -14.37 -3.52 17.03
N ASN A 95 -15.05 -2.73 17.85
CA ASN A 95 -16.50 -2.58 17.89
C ASN A 95 -16.99 -1.41 17.01
N GLN A 96 -18.09 -1.60 16.26
CA GLN A 96 -19.33 -0.80 16.40
C GLN A 96 -20.48 -1.23 15.44
N THR A 97 -21.49 -1.84 16.05
CA THR A 97 -22.96 -1.65 15.90
C THR A 97 -23.58 -1.41 14.50
N HIS A 98 -24.33 -2.41 14.00
CA HIS A 98 -25.74 -2.17 13.61
C HIS A 98 -26.58 -3.46 13.65
N ASN A 99 -27.73 -3.37 14.33
CA ASN A 99 -28.73 -4.43 14.42
C ASN A 99 -29.50 -4.60 13.10
N ASN A 100 -30.11 -5.78 12.96
CA ASN A 100 -31.16 -6.20 12.02
C ASN A 100 -30.68 -7.06 10.82
N GLY A 101 -30.97 -8.36 10.87
CA GLY A 101 -31.17 -9.13 9.63
C GLY A 101 -32.61 -9.00 9.14
N PRO A 102 -33.00 -9.69 8.05
CA PRO A 102 -32.27 -9.95 6.81
C PRO A 102 -32.97 -9.26 5.63
N ASN A 103 -32.24 -8.73 4.64
CA ASN A 103 -32.83 -8.48 3.31
C ASN A 103 -31.73 -8.54 2.24
N LEU A 104 -31.76 -9.63 1.48
CA LEU A 104 -31.10 -9.77 0.20
C LEU A 104 -31.83 -8.88 -0.82
N LYS A 105 -31.26 -7.72 -1.15
CA LYS A 105 -31.45 -7.11 -2.47
C LYS A 105 -30.13 -6.48 -2.92
N GLU A 106 -29.73 -6.93 -4.10
CA GLU A 106 -28.58 -6.49 -4.88
C GLU A 106 -28.53 -4.98 -5.02
N GLY A 107 -27.34 -4.44 -4.83
CA GLY A 107 -27.03 -3.03 -4.84
C GLY A 107 -25.89 -2.71 -3.88
N PHE A 108 -24.79 -3.46 -3.94
CA PHE A 108 -23.61 -3.13 -3.15
C PHE A 108 -22.90 -1.96 -3.84
N ASN A 109 -23.23 -0.75 -3.38
CA ASN A 109 -22.47 0.45 -3.69
C ASN A 109 -21.11 0.30 -3.03
N ILE A 110 -20.08 0.01 -3.83
CA ILE A 110 -18.68 0.08 -3.42
C ILE A 110 -18.29 1.57 -3.44
N SER A 111 -18.82 2.31 -2.48
CA SER A 111 -18.27 3.59 -2.09
C SER A 111 -17.78 3.40 -0.67
N ASP A 112 -16.46 3.50 -0.50
CA ASP A 112 -15.77 3.74 0.76
C ASP A 112 -15.64 2.55 1.70
N ASP A 113 -14.74 1.61 1.38
CA ASP A 113 -13.94 0.95 2.43
C ASP A 113 -12.49 0.73 1.98
N PHE A 114 -11.87 1.80 1.47
CA PHE A 114 -10.43 1.97 1.57
C PHE A 114 -10.17 2.97 2.70
N GLN A 115 -10.21 2.49 3.95
CA GLN A 115 -9.82 3.29 5.11
C GLN A 115 -8.29 3.43 5.19
N VAL A 116 -7.68 3.94 4.13
CA VAL A 116 -6.32 4.48 4.21
C VAL A 116 -6.39 5.78 4.99
N ASN A 117 -5.67 5.84 6.12
CA ASN A 117 -5.59 7.01 6.99
C ASN A 117 -4.90 8.17 6.25
N TYR A 118 -5.67 8.91 5.44
CA TYR A 118 -5.20 10.03 4.63
C TYR A 118 -4.55 11.14 5.48
N ARG A 119 -4.96 11.23 6.75
CA ARG A 119 -4.31 12.08 7.75
C ARG A 119 -2.82 11.77 7.93
N GLN A 120 -2.42 10.51 7.94
CA GLN A 120 -1.01 10.11 8.09
C GLN A 120 -0.23 10.29 6.78
N ILE A 121 -0.85 10.00 5.64
CA ILE A 121 -0.21 10.15 4.32
C ILE A 121 0.12 11.63 4.04
N ILE A 122 -0.81 12.55 4.31
CA ILE A 122 -0.54 13.99 4.19
C ILE A 122 0.62 14.41 5.10
N THR A 123 0.68 13.91 6.34
CA THR A 123 1.77 14.29 7.25
C THR A 123 3.14 13.82 6.77
N ILE A 124 3.22 12.62 6.18
CA ILE A 124 4.47 12.10 5.61
C ILE A 124 4.89 12.93 4.39
N ILE A 125 3.95 13.30 3.51
CA ILE A 125 4.25 14.13 2.34
C ILE A 125 4.73 15.53 2.76
N LEU A 126 4.06 16.17 3.73
CA LEU A 126 4.43 17.51 4.21
C LEU A 126 5.81 17.52 4.88
N THR A 127 6.15 16.50 5.66
CA THR A 127 7.45 16.40 6.32
C THR A 127 8.59 16.23 5.31
N ILE A 128 8.40 15.41 4.27
CA ILE A 128 9.38 15.23 3.19
C ILE A 128 9.60 16.54 2.42
N ILE A 129 8.54 17.26 2.08
CA ILE A 129 8.62 18.56 1.38
C ILE A 129 9.38 19.60 2.21
N ALA A 130 9.13 19.66 3.52
CA ALA A 130 9.82 20.57 4.43
C ALA A 130 11.33 20.30 4.52
N ILE A 131 11.71 19.02 4.61
CA ILE A 131 13.13 18.61 4.61
C ILE A 131 13.81 19.01 3.30
N TYR A 132 13.18 18.71 2.16
CA TYR A 132 13.71 19.07 0.83
C TYR A 132 13.89 20.59 0.67
N SER A 133 12.90 21.37 1.11
CA SER A 133 12.93 22.83 1.03
C SER A 133 14.02 23.43 1.93
N GLY A 134 14.24 22.84 3.11
CA GLY A 134 15.35 23.18 3.99
C GLY A 134 16.72 22.97 3.33
N PHE A 135 16.96 21.80 2.73
CA PHE A 135 18.20 21.54 1.99
C PHE A 135 18.43 22.53 0.85
N LYS A 136 17.38 22.91 0.12
CA LYS A 136 17.47 23.92 -0.95
C LYS A 136 17.74 25.34 -0.44
N LEU A 137 17.33 25.68 0.77
CA LEU A 137 17.58 26.99 1.35
C LEU A 137 19.06 27.20 1.73
N ILE A 138 19.77 26.16 2.17
CA ILE A 138 21.23 26.23 2.43
C ILE A 138 22.01 26.53 1.14
N GLU A 139 21.58 25.92 0.02
CA GLU A 139 22.18 26.13 -1.30
C GLU A 139 21.90 27.55 -1.84
N PHE A 140 20.72 28.10 -1.56
CA PHE A 140 20.32 29.46 -1.97
C PHE A 140 21.10 30.56 -1.24
N ILE A 141 21.25 30.44 0.09
CA ILE A 141 21.94 31.48 0.90
C ILE A 141 23.43 31.56 0.57
N SER A 142 24.05 30.46 0.15
CA SER A 142 25.48 30.44 -0.21
C SER A 142 25.79 31.09 -1.58
N ASN A 143 24.78 31.42 -2.38
CA ASN A 143 24.93 31.98 -3.72
C ASN A 143 24.76 33.50 -3.79
N ASP A 144 24.50 34.21 -2.68
CA ASP A 144 24.12 35.63 -2.67
C ASP A 144 25.17 36.56 -2.02
N ASP A 145 26.47 36.24 -2.15
CA ASP A 145 27.56 37.14 -1.72
C ASP A 145 28.43 37.58 -2.91
N SER A 146 27.81 38.27 -3.87
CA SER A 146 28.50 38.99 -4.94
C SER A 146 27.68 40.19 -5.39
N GLY A 147 27.73 41.28 -4.63
CA GLY A 147 27.04 42.53 -4.99
C GLY A 147 27.31 43.72 -4.08
N ASN A 148 28.59 44.06 -3.84
CA ASN A 148 28.97 45.31 -3.18
C ASN A 148 28.87 46.48 -4.18
N GLN A 149 28.30 47.63 -3.78
CA GLN A 149 28.72 49.02 -4.08
C GLN A 149 27.65 50.01 -3.57
N THR A 150 27.84 50.54 -2.36
CA THR A 150 27.18 51.77 -1.92
C THR A 150 28.03 52.95 -2.36
N GLN A 151 27.57 53.64 -3.38
CA GLN A 151 27.99 55.00 -3.71
C GLN A 151 27.01 55.94 -3.00
N ASP A 152 27.47 56.71 -2.02
CA ASP A 152 26.82 57.99 -1.73
C ASP A 152 27.81 59.06 -1.30
N SER A 153 27.56 60.24 -1.85
CA SER A 153 28.43 61.41 -1.88
C SER A 153 28.03 62.38 -0.75
N SER A 154 29.04 62.93 -0.09
CA SER A 154 29.09 64.30 0.46
C SER A 154 27.83 64.95 1.03
N ILE A 155 27.80 65.23 2.34
CA ILE A 155 27.17 66.43 2.90
C ILE A 155 28.14 67.13 3.87
N SER A 156 28.44 68.38 3.53
CA SER A 156 29.13 69.43 4.29
C SER A 156 28.35 69.90 5.52
N LEU A 157 29.03 70.38 6.58
CA LEU A 157 28.79 71.65 7.32
C LEU A 157 29.65 71.65 8.61
N VAL A 158 30.67 72.51 8.70
CA VAL A 158 30.75 73.74 9.53
C VAL A 158 31.31 73.52 10.94
N GLU A 159 32.48 74.12 11.21
CA GLU A 159 32.67 74.93 12.44
C GLU A 159 33.78 75.99 12.22
N ALA A 160 33.46 77.22 12.60
CA ALA A 160 34.27 78.45 12.61
C ALA A 160 34.58 78.82 14.09
N PRO A 161 35.24 79.93 14.48
CA PRO A 161 35.85 81.04 13.73
C PRO A 161 37.39 81.12 13.81
#